data_AF-A0A4P9WDM1-F1
#
_entry.id   AF-A0A4P9WDM1-F1
#
_cell.length_a   1.000
_cell.length_b   1.000
_cell.length_c   1.000
_cell.angle_alpha   90.00
_cell.angle_beta   90.00
_cell.angle_gamma   90.00
#
_symmetry.space_group_name_H-M   'P 1'
#
loop_
_entity.id
_entity.type
_entity.pdbx_description
1 polymer ?
#
loop_
_entity_poly.entity_id
_entity_poly.type
_entity_poly.pdbx_seq_one_letter_code
_entity_poly.pdbx_strand_id
1 'polypeptide(L)'
;MSFNINWPEFSKEFIDQAKVQLTAALNKGDKPANIVDHINVTELNMGSKPPDLEILEIGELADERFRGIFKLVYTGDAYVVLQTKVQANPLTVPKVTLAINNKGGILAANWPLVVPMRLRISNLKLRGIVVLVIDKQKGVTLVFKNDPLEKVDVNSTFDNIPNIRRFLQNQIEKQLRKVFQDDLPSLIHNLSLVLIEQKRA
;
A
#
# COMPACT_ATOMS: atom_id res chain seq x y z
N MET A 1 -8.80 -20.49 -18.31
CA MET A 1 -8.74 -19.49 -19.40
C MET A 1 -8.23 -18.19 -18.78
N SER A 2 -7.12 -17.65 -19.29
CA SER A 2 -6.52 -16.41 -18.81
C SER A 2 -6.93 -15.24 -19.71
N PHE A 3 -7.20 -14.08 -19.12
CA PHE A 3 -7.32 -12.83 -19.89
C PHE A 3 -5.93 -12.36 -20.32
N ASN A 4 -5.79 -11.92 -21.57
CA ASN A 4 -4.61 -11.20 -22.00
C ASN A 4 -4.82 -9.70 -21.74
N ILE A 5 -4.22 -9.18 -20.67
CA ILE A 5 -4.28 -7.76 -20.34
C ILE A 5 -3.15 -7.07 -21.10
N ASN A 6 -3.50 -6.20 -22.04
CA ASN A 6 -2.53 -5.28 -22.61
C ASN A 6 -2.05 -4.33 -21.50
N TRP A 7 -0.77 -4.38 -21.20
CA TRP A 7 -0.12 -3.57 -20.16
C TRP A 7 0.67 -2.44 -20.83
N PRO A 8 0.03 -1.29 -21.11
CA PRO A 8 0.70 -0.18 -21.77
C PRO A 8 1.69 0.51 -20.83
N GLU A 9 2.58 1.32 -21.41
CA GLU A 9 3.27 2.32 -20.62
C GLU A 9 2.24 3.32 -20.07
N PHE A 10 2.19 3.44 -18.75
CA PHE A 10 1.29 4.37 -18.08
C PHE A 10 1.74 5.81 -18.34
N SER A 11 0.79 6.69 -18.64
CA SER A 11 1.09 8.11 -18.86
C SER A 11 1.65 8.75 -17.60
N LYS A 12 2.48 9.78 -17.76
CA LYS A 12 3.08 10.48 -16.62
C LYS A 12 2.02 11.14 -15.73
N GLU A 13 0.95 11.66 -16.34
CA GLU A 13 -0.17 12.27 -15.63
C GLU A 13 -0.89 11.25 -14.74
N PHE A 14 -1.09 10.02 -15.23
CA PHE A 14 -1.68 8.94 -14.44
C PHE A 14 -0.80 8.54 -13.26
N ILE A 15 0.51 8.40 -13.49
CA ILE A 15 1.46 8.06 -12.43
C ILE A 15 1.47 9.14 -11.34
N ASP A 16 1.45 10.42 -11.71
CA ASP A 16 1.45 11.51 -10.73
C ASP A 16 0.12 11.60 -9.96
N GLN A 17 -1.02 11.37 -10.61
CA GLN A 17 -2.31 11.23 -9.91
C GLN A 17 -2.30 10.04 -8.94
N ALA A 18 -1.77 8.89 -9.36
CA ALA A 18 -1.65 7.71 -8.53
C ALA A 18 -0.73 7.95 -7.32
N LYS A 19 0.38 8.71 -7.49
CA LYS A 19 1.23 9.13 -6.36
C LYS A 19 0.46 9.97 -5.35
N VAL A 20 -0.34 10.94 -5.80
CA VAL A 20 -1.13 11.80 -4.91
C VAL A 20 -2.17 10.97 -4.15
N GLN A 21 -2.89 10.09 -4.84
CA GLN A 21 -3.88 9.22 -4.22
C GLN A 21 -3.27 8.23 -3.23
N LEU A 22 -2.13 7.63 -3.59
CA LEU A 22 -1.41 6.69 -2.72
C LEU A 22 -0.82 7.42 -1.51
N THR A 23 -0.30 8.64 -1.69
CA THR A 23 0.15 9.50 -0.59
C THR A 23 -1.02 9.81 0.36
N ALA A 24 -2.19 10.17 -0.17
CA ALA A 24 -3.37 10.43 0.64
C ALA A 24 -3.84 9.17 1.41
N ALA A 25 -3.92 8.01 0.74
CA ALA A 25 -4.33 6.75 1.35
C ALA A 25 -3.36 6.30 2.46
N LEU A 26 -2.06 6.39 2.23
CA LEU A 26 -1.05 6.03 3.23
C LEU A 26 -1.09 6.93 4.48
N ASN A 27 -1.49 8.19 4.35
CA ASN A 27 -1.58 9.12 5.47
C ASN A 27 -2.95 9.13 6.17
N LYS A 28 -3.97 8.49 5.60
CA LYS A 28 -5.32 8.41 6.17
C LYS A 28 -5.44 7.40 7.33
N GLY A 29 -4.51 6.44 7.42
CA GLY A 29 -4.51 5.40 8.46
C GLY A 29 -3.76 5.76 9.74
N ASP A 30 -3.90 4.90 10.76
CA ASP A 30 -3.11 4.98 11.99
C ASP A 30 -1.63 4.80 11.68
N LYS A 31 -0.88 5.90 11.80
CA LYS A 31 0.58 5.86 11.67
C LYS A 31 1.15 5.02 12.80
N PRO A 32 2.03 4.04 12.53
CA PRO A 32 2.70 3.32 13.61
C PRO A 32 3.48 4.31 14.48
N ALA A 33 3.50 4.09 15.79
CA ALA A 33 4.00 5.05 16.78
C ALA A 33 5.43 5.57 16.54
N ASN A 34 6.22 4.88 15.73
CA ASN A 34 7.59 5.25 15.40
C ASN A 34 7.69 6.13 14.14
N ILE A 35 6.66 6.21 13.30
CA ILE A 35 6.62 7.10 12.13
C ILE A 35 6.00 8.43 12.58
N VAL A 36 6.83 9.46 12.67
CA VAL A 36 6.44 10.76 13.22
C VAL A 36 5.96 11.72 12.13
N ASP A 37 6.47 11.56 10.90
CA ASP A 37 6.23 12.52 9.82
C ASP A 37 5.36 11.94 8.68
N HIS A 38 4.93 12.82 7.78
CA HIS A 38 4.16 12.48 6.58
C HIS A 38 4.92 11.47 5.70
N ILE A 39 4.19 10.50 5.14
CA ILE A 39 4.75 9.57 4.16
C ILE A 39 4.60 10.21 2.79
N ASN A 40 5.70 10.48 2.10
CA ASN A 40 5.70 11.04 0.75
C ASN A 40 6.13 9.97 -0.27
N VAL A 41 5.42 9.89 -1.40
CA VAL A 41 5.75 8.97 -2.49
C VAL A 41 6.69 9.66 -3.46
N THR A 42 7.97 9.28 -3.45
CA THR A 42 8.98 9.87 -4.34
C THR A 42 8.91 9.28 -5.75
N GLU A 43 8.84 7.96 -5.84
CA GLU A 43 8.87 7.23 -7.11
C GLU A 43 7.80 6.14 -7.10
N LEU A 44 7.09 6.01 -8.22
CA LEU A 44 6.08 4.98 -8.43
C LEU A 44 6.30 4.39 -9.82
N ASN A 45 6.48 3.07 -9.88
CA ASN A 45 6.58 2.32 -11.12
C ASN A 45 5.60 1.14 -11.07
N MET A 46 4.73 1.06 -12.06
CA MET A 46 3.70 0.01 -12.17
C MET A 46 4.23 -1.32 -12.75
N GLY A 47 5.51 -1.35 -13.15
CA GLY A 47 6.16 -2.52 -13.74
C GLY A 47 5.74 -2.75 -15.19
N SER A 48 6.36 -3.76 -15.82
CA SER A 48 6.09 -4.15 -17.21
C SER A 48 5.23 -5.41 -17.32
N LYS A 49 5.03 -6.14 -16.21
CA LYS A 49 4.29 -7.40 -16.21
C LYS A 49 2.83 -7.21 -15.74
N PRO A 50 1.83 -7.61 -16.55
CA PRO A 50 0.43 -7.57 -16.13
C PRO A 50 0.10 -8.62 -15.06
N PRO A 51 -0.99 -8.42 -14.30
CA PRO A 51 -1.62 -9.47 -13.50
C PRO A 51 -2.34 -10.49 -14.39
N ASP A 52 -2.31 -11.76 -13.96
CA ASP A 52 -3.13 -12.82 -14.51
C ASP A 52 -4.51 -12.83 -13.84
N LEU A 53 -5.55 -12.87 -14.67
CA LEU A 53 -6.94 -13.00 -14.22
C LEU A 53 -7.54 -14.30 -14.75
N GLU A 54 -8.03 -15.13 -13.84
CA GLU A 54 -8.76 -16.35 -14.14
C GLU A 54 -10.23 -16.18 -13.74
N ILE A 55 -11.16 -16.50 -14.64
CA ILE A 55 -12.60 -16.49 -14.32
C ILE A 55 -12.90 -17.67 -13.40
N LEU A 56 -13.50 -17.39 -12.24
CA LEU A 56 -14.06 -18.43 -11.37
C LEU A 56 -15.55 -18.60 -11.64
N GLU A 57 -16.29 -17.49 -11.61
CA GLU A 57 -17.75 -17.50 -11.73
C GLU A 57 -18.23 -16.21 -12.37
N ILE A 58 -19.22 -16.29 -13.24
CA ILE A 58 -19.95 -15.12 -13.76
C ILE A 58 -21.31 -15.14 -13.08
N GLY A 59 -21.58 -14.12 -12.27
CA GLY A 59 -22.82 -14.05 -11.49
C GLY A 59 -23.96 -13.42 -12.28
N GLU A 60 -23.72 -12.22 -12.83
CA GLU A 60 -24.73 -11.46 -13.57
C GLU A 60 -24.09 -10.91 -14.84
N LEU A 61 -24.72 -11.18 -15.99
CA LEU A 61 -24.34 -10.66 -17.29
C LEU A 61 -25.59 -10.01 -17.90
N ALA A 62 -25.81 -8.75 -17.58
CA ALA A 62 -26.83 -7.91 -18.19
C ALA A 62 -26.15 -6.82 -19.05
N ASP A 63 -26.91 -6.19 -19.94
CA ASP A 63 -26.37 -5.15 -20.82
C ASP A 63 -25.85 -3.93 -20.02
N GLU A 64 -26.48 -3.60 -18.89
CA GLU A 64 -26.06 -2.47 -18.04
C GLU A 64 -25.13 -2.84 -16.90
N ARG A 65 -25.12 -4.13 -16.50
CA ARG A 65 -24.44 -4.59 -15.29
C ARG A 65 -23.75 -5.92 -15.51
N PHE A 66 -22.47 -5.95 -15.16
CA PHE A 66 -21.68 -7.16 -15.12
C PHE A 66 -21.17 -7.41 -13.70
N ARG A 67 -21.34 -8.64 -13.22
CA ARG A 67 -20.77 -9.11 -11.96
C ARG A 67 -20.04 -10.41 -12.21
N GLY A 68 -18.73 -10.39 -12.00
CA GLY A 68 -17.88 -11.57 -12.09
C GLY A 68 -17.02 -11.76 -10.85
N ILE A 69 -16.70 -13.02 -10.56
CA ILE A 69 -15.72 -13.43 -9.56
C ILE A 69 -14.52 -13.97 -10.30
N PHE A 70 -13.37 -13.39 -10.01
CA PHE A 70 -12.10 -13.69 -10.65
C PHE A 70 -11.06 -14.08 -9.61
N LYS A 71 -10.14 -14.94 -9.99
CA LYS A 71 -8.90 -15.15 -9.26
C LYS A 71 -7.83 -14.29 -9.91
N LEU A 72 -7.29 -13.35 -9.12
CA LEU A 72 -6.23 -12.43 -9.49
C LEU A 72 -4.91 -12.95 -8.94
N VAL A 73 -3.93 -13.09 -9.82
CA VAL A 73 -2.54 -13.40 -9.47
C VAL A 73 -1.66 -12.31 -10.07
N TYR A 74 -0.92 -11.61 -9.23
CA TYR A 74 0.04 -10.61 -9.66
C TYR A 74 1.43 -11.00 -9.21
N THR A 75 2.34 -11.17 -10.16
CA THR A 75 3.76 -11.43 -9.93
C THR A 75 4.60 -10.50 -10.81
N GLY A 76 4.47 -9.21 -10.53
CA GLY A 76 5.14 -8.17 -11.29
C GLY A 76 6.40 -7.60 -10.63
N ASP A 77 6.97 -6.63 -11.32
CA ASP A 77 8.17 -5.87 -10.96
C ASP A 77 7.83 -4.43 -10.53
N ALA A 78 6.56 -4.15 -10.21
CA ALA A 78 6.17 -2.88 -9.64
C ALA A 78 6.94 -2.58 -8.35
N TYR A 79 7.33 -1.32 -8.21
CA TYR A 79 7.96 -0.83 -7.00
C TYR A 79 7.51 0.58 -6.70
N VAL A 80 7.48 0.89 -5.41
CA VAL A 80 7.21 2.24 -4.92
C VAL A 80 8.30 2.62 -3.93
N VAL A 81 8.77 3.86 -4.04
CA VAL A 81 9.75 4.43 -3.12
C VAL A 81 9.09 5.54 -2.33
N LEU A 82 9.15 5.37 -1.02
CA LEU A 82 8.57 6.24 -0.02
C LEU A 82 9.69 6.93 0.74
N GLN A 83 9.47 8.19 1.08
CA GLN A 83 10.31 8.96 1.98
C GLN A 83 9.47 9.37 3.18
N THR A 84 9.97 9.08 4.38
CA THR A 84 9.31 9.44 5.63
C THR A 84 10.35 9.75 6.70
N LYS A 85 9.94 10.25 7.87
CA LYS A 85 10.82 10.40 9.02
C LYS A 85 10.36 9.48 10.15
N VAL A 86 11.33 8.77 10.73
CA VAL A 86 11.13 7.81 11.79
C VAL A 86 11.82 8.31 13.03
N GLN A 87 11.16 8.17 14.18
CA GLN A 87 11.79 8.36 15.47
C GLN A 87 12.61 7.11 15.80
N ALA A 88 13.92 7.26 15.75
CA ALA A 88 14.86 6.26 16.22
C ALA A 88 15.26 6.64 17.64
N ASN A 89 14.67 6.02 18.65
CA ASN A 89 15.17 6.13 20.03
C ASN A 89 16.08 4.93 20.32
N PRO A 90 17.40 5.03 20.12
CA PRO A 90 18.33 3.92 20.36
C PRO A 90 18.41 3.51 21.84
N LEU A 91 17.87 4.31 22.76
CA LEU A 91 17.96 4.12 24.21
C LEU A 91 16.59 3.99 24.89
N THR A 92 15.65 3.25 24.30
CA THR A 92 14.57 2.65 25.11
C THR A 92 15.13 1.47 25.90
N VAL A 93 16.00 1.77 26.87
CA VAL A 93 16.23 0.85 27.98
C VAL A 93 14.86 0.60 28.62
N PRO A 94 14.42 -0.67 28.80
CA PRO A 94 13.24 -0.93 29.59
C PRO A 94 13.40 -0.18 30.92
N LYS A 95 12.38 0.57 31.33
CA LYS A 95 12.36 1.26 32.62
C LYS A 95 12.51 0.20 33.71
N VAL A 96 13.75 -0.14 34.03
CA VAL A 96 14.06 -0.87 35.24
C VAL A 96 13.74 0.13 36.34
N THR A 97 12.58 -0.06 36.97
CA THR A 97 12.18 0.66 38.19
C THR A 97 13.06 0.20 39.34
N LEU A 98 14.36 0.46 39.26
CA LEU A 98 15.21 0.46 40.42
C LEU A 98 14.96 1.81 41.09
N ALA A 99 14.23 1.78 42.20
CA ALA A 99 14.05 2.91 43.10
C ALA A 99 15.39 3.23 43.77
N ILE A 100 16.35 3.75 43.00
CA ILE A 100 17.58 4.30 43.51
C ILE A 100 17.37 5.79 43.58
N ASN A 101 17.44 6.29 44.82
CA ASN A 101 17.24 7.65 45.26
C ASN A 101 18.32 8.59 44.68
N ASN A 102 18.36 8.72 43.34
CA ASN A 102 19.43 9.41 42.64
C ASN A 102 18.95 10.78 42.16
N LYS A 103 19.39 11.84 42.85
CA LYS A 103 19.06 13.26 42.60
C LYS A 103 19.74 13.84 41.34
N GLY A 104 20.01 13.01 40.34
CA GLY A 104 20.70 13.39 39.11
C GLY A 104 20.31 12.46 37.98
N GLY A 105 19.06 12.54 37.53
CA GLY A 105 18.62 11.83 36.33
C GLY A 105 19.34 12.39 35.11
N ILE A 106 19.82 11.51 34.22
CA ILE A 106 20.38 11.92 32.92
C ILE A 106 19.23 12.54 32.10
N LEU A 107 19.09 13.86 32.17
CA LEU A 107 18.03 14.63 31.50
C LEU A 107 18.23 14.72 29.97
N ALA A 108 19.44 14.42 29.49
CA ALA A 108 19.84 14.62 28.10
C ALA A 108 19.30 13.56 27.11
N ALA A 109 18.72 12.46 27.58
CA ALA A 109 18.31 11.33 26.73
C ALA A 109 16.81 11.24 26.44
N ASN A 110 16.04 12.31 26.68
CA ASN A 110 14.58 12.31 26.49
C ASN A 110 14.12 12.92 25.15
N TRP A 111 15.02 13.44 24.32
CA TRP A 111 14.61 14.01 23.03
C TRP A 111 14.51 12.92 21.96
N PRO A 112 13.36 12.78 21.27
CA PRO A 112 13.21 11.82 20.20
C PRO A 112 14.10 12.16 19.00
N LEU A 113 15.03 11.27 18.63
CA LEU A 113 15.86 11.48 17.45
C LEU A 113 15.07 11.11 16.19
N VAL A 114 14.62 12.13 15.46
CA VAL A 114 13.90 11.97 14.20
C VAL A 114 14.89 11.88 13.06
N VAL A 115 14.93 10.73 12.39
CA VAL A 115 15.85 10.46 11.28
C VAL A 115 15.06 10.26 9.99
N PRO A 116 15.46 10.87 8.86
CA PRO A 116 14.86 10.58 7.57
C PRO A 116 15.13 9.13 7.15
N MET A 117 14.10 8.46 6.65
CA MET A 117 14.13 7.09 6.17
C MET A 117 13.64 7.05 4.72
N ARG A 118 14.41 6.41 3.85
CA ARG A 118 13.96 6.03 2.51
C ARG A 118 13.59 4.56 2.52
N LEU A 119 12.40 4.26 2.02
CA LEU A 119 11.82 2.93 2.03
C LEU A 119 11.40 2.54 0.63
N ARG A 120 11.84 1.38 0.16
CA ARG A 120 11.49 0.81 -1.13
C ARG A 120 10.66 -0.44 -0.91
N ILE A 121 9.47 -0.46 -1.49
CA ILE A 121 8.59 -1.62 -1.53
C ILE A 121 8.73 -2.20 -2.93
N SER A 122 9.06 -3.48 -3.03
CA SER A 122 9.33 -4.16 -4.30
C SER A 122 8.84 -5.61 -4.28
N ASN A 123 8.84 -6.25 -5.46
CA ASN A 123 8.44 -7.65 -5.65
C ASN A 123 7.09 -7.98 -5.01
N LEU A 124 6.10 -7.11 -5.26
CA LEU A 124 4.75 -7.30 -4.76
C LEU A 124 4.14 -8.54 -5.41
N LYS A 125 3.84 -9.55 -4.59
CA LYS A 125 3.10 -10.75 -5.00
C LYS A 125 1.70 -10.70 -4.42
N LEU A 126 0.70 -10.65 -5.30
CA LEU A 126 -0.70 -10.68 -4.90
C LEU A 126 -1.36 -11.95 -5.38
N ARG A 127 -2.22 -12.51 -4.54
CA ARG A 127 -3.06 -13.64 -4.88
C ARG A 127 -4.39 -13.51 -4.16
N GLY A 128 -5.44 -13.21 -4.91
CA GLY A 128 -6.76 -12.90 -4.34
C GLY A 128 -7.92 -13.36 -5.20
N ILE A 129 -9.06 -13.59 -4.55
CA ILE A 129 -10.37 -13.70 -5.20
C ILE A 129 -10.99 -12.31 -5.19
N VAL A 130 -11.27 -11.82 -6.37
CA VAL A 130 -11.78 -10.47 -6.64
C VAL A 130 -13.21 -10.57 -7.14
N VAL A 131 -14.10 -9.75 -6.59
CA VAL A 131 -15.41 -9.48 -7.16
C VAL A 131 -15.30 -8.19 -7.94
N LEU A 132 -15.55 -8.29 -9.25
CA LEU A 132 -15.63 -7.13 -10.12
C LEU A 132 -17.10 -6.89 -10.42
N VAL A 133 -17.57 -5.69 -10.09
CA VAL A 133 -18.89 -5.19 -10.46
C VAL A 133 -18.67 -4.02 -11.40
N ILE A 134 -19.17 -4.13 -12.62
CA ILE A 134 -19.18 -3.07 -13.61
C ILE A 134 -20.63 -2.67 -13.82
N ASP A 135 -20.91 -1.40 -13.62
CA ASP A 135 -22.22 -0.82 -13.86
C ASP A 135 -22.03 0.39 -14.78
N LYS A 136 -22.77 0.47 -15.89
CA LYS A 136 -22.65 1.58 -16.86
C LYS A 136 -22.98 2.94 -16.23
N GLN A 137 -23.82 2.99 -15.19
CA GLN A 137 -24.23 4.21 -14.51
C GLN A 137 -23.40 4.48 -13.26
N LYS A 138 -23.11 3.44 -12.47
CA LYS A 138 -22.42 3.57 -11.18
C LYS A 138 -20.91 3.39 -11.25
N GLY A 139 -20.37 2.94 -12.39
CA GLY A 139 -18.94 2.72 -12.60
C GLY A 139 -18.45 1.34 -12.16
N VAL A 140 -17.13 1.22 -12.05
CA VAL A 140 -16.43 -0.04 -11.74
C VAL A 140 -16.08 -0.10 -10.27
N THR A 141 -16.46 -1.19 -9.60
CA THR A 141 -16.05 -1.49 -8.23
C THR A 141 -15.35 -2.84 -8.19
N LEU A 142 -14.17 -2.87 -7.56
CA LEU A 142 -13.36 -4.06 -7.38
C LEU A 142 -13.20 -4.31 -5.88
N VAL A 143 -13.60 -5.50 -5.40
CA VAL A 143 -13.49 -5.86 -3.98
C VAL A 143 -12.78 -7.19 -3.82
N PHE A 144 -11.79 -7.26 -2.94
CA PHE A 144 -11.14 -8.51 -2.56
C PHE A 144 -11.97 -9.25 -1.50
N LYS A 145 -12.28 -10.53 -1.73
CA LYS A 145 -12.99 -11.39 -0.77
C LYS A 145 -12.07 -11.99 0.29
N ASN A 146 -10.78 -12.12 -0.03
CA ASN A 146 -9.75 -12.69 0.83
C ASN A 146 -8.57 -11.73 0.93
N ASP A 147 -7.61 -12.04 1.81
CA ASP A 147 -6.36 -11.30 1.88
C ASP A 147 -5.58 -11.42 0.56
N PRO A 148 -5.35 -10.32 -0.16
CA PRO A 148 -4.71 -10.36 -1.47
C PRO A 148 -3.18 -10.38 -1.39
N LEU A 149 -2.56 -10.06 -0.24
CA LEU A 149 -1.11 -9.90 -0.14
C LEU A 149 -0.43 -11.22 0.22
N GLU A 150 0.31 -11.81 -0.71
CA GLU A 150 1.08 -13.04 -0.46
C GLU A 150 2.49 -12.73 0.02
N LYS A 151 3.20 -11.84 -0.69
CA LYS A 151 4.56 -11.44 -0.34
C LYS A 151 4.82 -10.00 -0.78
N VAL A 152 5.63 -9.30 0.01
CA VAL A 152 6.20 -8.01 -0.35
C VAL A 152 7.63 -7.94 0.17
N ASP A 153 8.56 -7.41 -0.61
CA ASP A 153 9.93 -7.17 -0.16
C ASP A 153 10.09 -5.69 0.20
N VAL A 154 10.37 -5.41 1.48
CA VAL A 154 10.59 -4.05 1.99
C VAL A 154 12.07 -3.84 2.28
N ASN A 155 12.66 -2.83 1.64
CA ASN A 155 14.03 -2.39 1.85
C ASN A 155 14.07 -0.98 2.41
N SER A 156 14.91 -0.75 3.42
CA SER A 156 15.05 0.52 4.12
C SER A 156 16.51 0.90 4.33
N THR A 157 16.77 2.19 4.52
CA THR A 157 18.10 2.68 4.96
C THR A 157 18.55 2.08 6.31
N PHE A 158 17.62 1.52 7.10
CA PHE A 158 17.91 0.87 8.38
C PHE A 158 17.95 -0.67 8.31
N ASP A 159 18.11 -1.26 7.13
CA ASP A 159 18.12 -2.72 6.94
C ASP A 159 19.22 -3.46 7.73
N ASN A 160 20.28 -2.74 8.12
CA ASN A 160 21.37 -3.27 8.95
C ASN A 160 20.93 -3.60 10.39
N ILE A 161 19.76 -3.13 10.84
CA ILE A 161 19.24 -3.38 12.18
C ILE A 161 18.08 -4.41 12.08
N PRO A 162 18.31 -5.69 12.42
CA PRO A 162 17.33 -6.76 12.19
C PRO A 162 15.97 -6.53 12.84
N ASN A 163 15.95 -5.94 14.03
CA ASN A 163 14.71 -5.66 14.76
C ASN A 163 13.86 -4.60 14.05
N ILE A 164 14.50 -3.53 13.57
CA ILE A 164 13.80 -2.47 12.83
C ILE A 164 13.31 -3.01 11.49
N ARG A 165 14.14 -3.78 10.78
CA ARG A 165 13.74 -4.42 9.52
C ARG A 165 12.49 -5.29 9.67
N ARG A 166 12.47 -6.20 10.65
CA ARG A 166 11.31 -7.08 10.92
C ARG A 166 10.08 -6.27 11.33
N PHE A 167 10.27 -5.25 12.14
CA PHE A 167 9.18 -4.37 12.55
C PHE A 167 8.58 -3.63 11.34
N LEU A 168 9.40 -2.98 10.52
CA LEU A 168 8.97 -2.25 9.32
C LEU A 168 8.27 -3.18 8.33
N GLN A 169 8.84 -4.35 8.06
CA GLN A 169 8.23 -5.37 7.21
C GLN A 169 6.81 -5.70 7.68
N ASN A 170 6.65 -6.06 8.96
CA ASN A 170 5.35 -6.45 9.53
C ASN A 170 4.34 -5.29 9.53
N GLN A 171 4.79 -4.07 9.82
CA GLN A 171 3.91 -2.89 9.81
C GLN A 171 3.44 -2.54 8.39
N ILE A 172 4.34 -2.61 7.42
CA ILE A 172 4.01 -2.29 6.02
C ILE A 172 3.13 -3.36 5.40
N GLU A 173 3.37 -4.63 5.70
CA GLU A 173 2.46 -5.70 5.30
C GLU A 173 1.04 -5.48 5.85
N LYS A 174 0.92 -5.19 7.15
CA LYS A 174 -0.39 -4.90 7.77
C LYS A 174 -1.07 -3.70 7.13
N GLN A 175 -0.31 -2.63 6.86
CA GLN A 175 -0.86 -1.42 6.26
C GLN A 175 -1.28 -1.65 4.80
N LEU A 176 -0.46 -2.32 4.00
CA LEU A 176 -0.80 -2.66 2.62
C LEU A 176 -2.07 -3.52 2.56
N ARG A 177 -2.22 -4.50 3.46
CA ARG A 177 -3.44 -5.30 3.54
C ARG A 177 -4.69 -4.44 3.76
N LYS A 178 -4.64 -3.46 4.67
CA LYS A 178 -5.73 -2.50 4.89
C LYS A 178 -6.00 -1.67 3.64
N VAL A 179 -4.97 -1.11 3.00
CA VAL A 179 -5.12 -0.32 1.78
C VAL A 179 -5.76 -1.14 0.66
N PHE A 180 -5.37 -2.40 0.48
CA PHE A 180 -5.95 -3.28 -0.54
C PHE A 180 -7.40 -3.67 -0.25
N GLN A 181 -7.78 -3.85 1.02
CA GLN A 181 -9.13 -4.24 1.40
C GLN A 181 -10.11 -3.06 1.44
N ASP A 182 -9.69 -1.94 2.02
CA ASP A 182 -10.58 -0.81 2.32
C ASP A 182 -10.49 0.30 1.28
N ASP A 183 -9.27 0.69 0.88
CA ASP A 183 -9.08 1.90 0.07
C ASP A 183 -9.10 1.60 -1.43
N LEU A 184 -8.52 0.49 -1.88
CA LEU A 184 -8.44 0.16 -3.31
C LEU A 184 -9.83 0.12 -4.00
N PRO A 185 -10.88 -0.49 -3.41
CA PRO A 185 -12.22 -0.45 -4.00
C PRO A 185 -12.71 0.99 -4.24
N SER A 186 -12.48 1.88 -3.27
CA SER A 186 -12.87 3.28 -3.36
C SER A 186 -12.06 4.05 -4.41
N LEU A 187 -10.75 3.75 -4.53
CA LEU A 187 -9.87 4.36 -5.51
C LEU A 187 -10.28 3.98 -6.93
N ILE A 188 -10.53 2.69 -7.19
CA ILE A 188 -10.97 2.22 -8.52
C ILE A 188 -12.32 2.81 -8.89
N HIS A 189 -13.25 2.89 -7.94
CA HIS A 189 -14.55 3.52 -8.16
C HIS A 189 -14.39 5.01 -8.55
N ASN A 190 -13.60 5.77 -7.81
CA ASN A 190 -13.36 7.19 -8.09
C ASN A 190 -12.67 7.40 -9.46
N LEU A 191 -11.66 6.58 -9.77
CA LEU A 191 -10.99 6.62 -11.08
C LEU A 191 -11.95 6.25 -12.21
N SER A 192 -12.84 5.27 -11.99
CA SER A 192 -13.86 4.90 -12.96
C SER A 192 -14.84 6.03 -13.23
N LEU A 193 -15.24 6.80 -12.21
CA LEU A 193 -16.13 7.94 -12.39
C LEU A 193 -15.48 9.02 -13.26
N VAL A 194 -14.22 9.36 -12.99
CA VAL A 194 -13.45 10.33 -13.79
C VAL A 194 -13.36 9.89 -15.25
N LEU A 195 -13.09 8.61 -15.51
CA LEU A 195 -13.01 8.08 -16.88
C LEU A 195 -14.36 8.07 -17.59
N ILE A 196 -15.45 7.81 -16.87
CA ILE A 196 -16.81 7.87 -17.43
C ILE A 196 -17.18 9.32 -17.77
N GLU A 197 -16.83 10.28 -16.91
CA GLU A 197 -17.03 11.70 -17.18
C GLU A 197 -16.22 12.17 -18.39
N GLN A 198 -14.94 11.78 -18.49
CA GLN A 198 -14.10 12.09 -19.65
C GLN A 198 -14.60 11.51 -20.97
N LYS A 199 -15.27 10.34 -20.94
CA LYS A 199 -15.88 9.74 -22.13
C LYS A 199 -17.24 10.35 -22.51
N ARG A 200 -17.88 11.07 -21.58
CA ARG A 200 -19.16 11.77 -21.82
C ARG A 200 -18.98 13.20 -22.34
N ALA A 201 -17.81 13.81 -22.08
CA ALA A 201 -17.40 15.10 -22.64
C ALA A 201 -16.89 14.94 -24.08
#